data_AF-A0A371MRP6-F1
#
_entry.id   AF-A0A371MRP6-F1
#
_cell.length_a   1.000
_cell.length_b   1.000
_cell.length_c   1.000
_cell.angle_alpha   90.00
_cell.angle_beta   90.00
_cell.angle_gamma   90.00
#
_symmetry.space_group_name_H-M   'P 1'
#
loop_
_entity.id
_entity.type
_entity.pdbx_description
1 polymer ?
#
loop_
_entity_poly.entity_id
_entity_poly.type
_entity_poly.pdbx_seq_one_letter_code
_entity_poly.pdbx_strand_id
1 'polypeptide(L)'
;AVSQGLFGVLLLAGAWYAEIPAWAFGVAAETVSVRALAIGVGLGLALYAANEAGAADGAQFGLGEGERLRSALAPDTLVGWAVLLLVVLPIIAGFEELLFRGALVGVVAAGYDVSPWVLAVVSSGAFALGHGAQGRLGVLVTGTLGFVLAAVFVVTGSLLVVVVAHYLVNALEFVVHEGLGVEWTRDI
;
A
#
# COMPACT_ATOMS: atom_id res chain seq x y z
N ALA A 1 2.51 13.10 -2.69
CA ALA A 1 2.14 13.43 -1.29
C ALA A 1 1.10 14.54 -1.21
N VAL A 2 1.27 15.71 -1.85
CA VAL A 2 0.32 16.84 -1.69
C VAL A 2 -1.10 16.48 -2.14
N SER A 3 -1.25 15.90 -3.33
CA SER A 3 -2.56 15.46 -3.83
C SER A 3 -3.18 14.36 -2.97
N GLN A 4 -2.41 13.34 -2.60
CA GLN A 4 -2.88 12.25 -1.72
C GLN A 4 -3.27 12.77 -0.34
N GLY A 5 -2.50 13.69 0.24
CA GLY A 5 -2.83 14.34 1.51
C GLY A 5 -4.12 15.15 1.40
N LEU A 6 -4.27 15.95 0.33
CA LEU A 6 -5.50 16.70 0.07
C LEU A 6 -6.71 15.78 -0.07
N PHE A 7 -6.62 14.74 -0.92
CA PHE A 7 -7.71 13.78 -1.10
C PHE A 7 -8.00 12.97 0.15
N GLY A 8 -6.99 12.64 0.96
CA GLY A 8 -7.17 12.03 2.27
C GLY A 8 -7.94 12.92 3.23
N VAL A 9 -7.61 14.21 3.30
CA VAL A 9 -8.36 15.18 4.10
C VAL A 9 -9.81 15.31 3.60
N LEU A 10 -10.01 15.40 2.28
CA LEU A 10 -11.36 15.47 1.71
C LEU A 10 -12.18 14.20 1.99
N LEU A 11 -11.55 13.02 1.91
CA LEU A 11 -12.19 11.75 2.22
C LEU A 11 -12.61 11.69 3.70
N LEU A 12 -11.72 12.07 4.62
CA LEU A 12 -12.01 12.12 6.06
C LEU A 12 -13.07 13.17 6.39
N ALA A 13 -13.03 14.35 5.76
CA ALA A 13 -14.04 15.39 5.92
C ALA A 13 -15.41 14.92 5.43
N GLY A 14 -15.46 14.24 4.28
CA GLY A 14 -16.68 13.61 3.76
C GLY A 14 -17.21 12.52 4.69
N ALA A 15 -16.34 11.67 5.22
CA ALA A 15 -16.70 10.63 6.18
C ALA A 15 -17.26 11.22 7.50
N TRP A 16 -16.64 12.28 8.00
CA TRP A 16 -17.12 13.01 9.18
C TRP A 16 -18.48 13.66 8.92
N TYR A 17 -18.65 14.33 7.78
CA TYR A 17 -19.90 14.95 7.38
C TYR A 17 -21.04 13.93 7.22
N ALA A 18 -20.72 12.73 6.71
CA ALA A 18 -21.65 11.63 6.55
C ALA A 18 -21.80 10.75 7.82
N GLU A 19 -21.21 11.16 8.94
CA GLU A 19 -21.26 10.45 10.23
C GLU A 19 -20.82 8.97 10.16
N ILE A 20 -19.88 8.66 9.26
CA ILE A 20 -19.35 7.31 9.12
C ILE A 20 -18.51 6.95 10.35
N PRO A 21 -18.84 5.85 11.07
CA PRO A 21 -18.11 5.50 12.28
C PRO A 21 -16.71 4.97 11.95
N ALA A 22 -15.74 5.26 12.83
CA ALA A 22 -14.33 4.89 12.63
C ALA A 22 -14.12 3.37 12.47
N TRP A 23 -14.92 2.54 13.15
CA TRP A 23 -14.82 1.08 13.04
C TRP A 23 -15.13 0.57 11.63
N ALA A 24 -15.94 1.29 10.84
CA ALA A 24 -16.24 0.92 9.46
C ALA A 24 -15.00 1.06 8.55
N PHE A 25 -14.07 1.93 8.91
CA PHE A 25 -12.75 2.01 8.26
C PHE A 25 -11.76 0.98 8.80
N GLY A 26 -12.14 0.15 9.78
CA GLY A 26 -11.21 -0.75 10.47
C GLY A 26 -10.39 -0.07 11.57
N VAL A 27 -10.90 1.03 12.13
CA VAL A 27 -10.28 1.79 13.22
C VAL A 27 -11.15 1.67 14.48
N ALA A 28 -10.80 0.71 15.34
CA ALA A 28 -11.43 0.46 16.64
C ALA A 28 -10.35 0.14 17.70
N ALA A 29 -10.72 0.14 18.98
CA ALA A 29 -9.77 -0.07 20.08
C ALA A 29 -9.05 -1.43 19.99
N GLU A 30 -9.75 -2.45 19.50
CA GLU A 30 -9.25 -3.81 19.28
C GLU A 30 -8.38 -3.95 18.02
N THR A 31 -8.59 -3.11 17.00
CA THR A 31 -7.86 -3.18 15.72
C THR A 31 -6.65 -2.24 15.68
N VAL A 32 -6.56 -1.29 16.61
CA VAL A 32 -5.42 -0.38 16.80
C VAL A 32 -4.65 -0.80 18.06
N SER A 33 -3.70 -1.72 17.89
CA SER A 33 -2.95 -2.30 19.00
C SER A 33 -1.49 -2.58 18.63
N VAL A 34 -0.64 -2.81 19.64
CA VAL A 34 0.75 -3.27 19.43
C VAL A 34 0.78 -4.60 18.64
N ARG A 35 -0.21 -5.47 18.84
CA ARG A 35 -0.37 -6.70 18.06
C ARG A 35 -0.64 -6.39 16.60
N ALA A 36 -1.57 -5.47 16.29
CA ALA A 36 -1.85 -5.05 14.92
C ALA A 36 -0.62 -4.45 14.25
N LEU A 37 0.14 -3.62 14.97
CA LEU A 37 1.43 -3.09 14.49
C LEU A 37 2.42 -4.21 14.18
N ALA A 38 2.60 -5.17 15.09
CA ALA A 38 3.50 -6.31 14.88
C ALA A 38 3.10 -7.19 13.68
N ILE A 39 1.80 -7.43 13.50
CA ILE A 39 1.26 -8.14 12.33
C ILE A 39 1.56 -7.35 11.05
N GLY A 40 1.30 -6.03 11.04
CA GLY A 40 1.60 -5.16 9.90
C GLY A 40 3.09 -5.16 9.55
N VAL A 41 3.97 -5.12 10.55
CA VAL A 41 5.42 -5.20 10.34
C VAL A 41 5.82 -6.55 9.74
N GLY A 42 5.39 -7.65 10.34
CA GLY A 42 5.70 -9.00 9.85
C GLY A 42 5.18 -9.23 8.43
N LEU A 43 3.96 -8.76 8.14
CA LEU A 43 3.38 -8.84 6.81
C LEU A 43 4.13 -7.96 5.80
N GLY A 44 4.47 -6.72 6.15
CA GLY A 44 5.23 -5.83 5.27
C GLY A 44 6.58 -6.42 4.87
N LEU A 45 7.32 -6.99 5.84
CA LEU A 45 8.57 -7.69 5.58
C LEU A 45 8.38 -8.92 4.67
N ALA A 46 7.33 -9.71 4.91
CA ALA A 46 7.04 -10.89 4.10
C ALA A 46 6.63 -10.53 2.66
N LEU A 47 5.80 -9.50 2.50
CA LEU A 47 5.38 -8.99 1.20
C LEU A 47 6.56 -8.41 0.42
N TYR A 48 7.42 -7.64 1.09
CA TYR A 48 8.66 -7.15 0.50
C TYR A 48 9.52 -8.30 -0.02
N ALA A 49 9.80 -9.30 0.83
CA ALA A 49 10.60 -10.46 0.43
C ALA A 49 9.97 -11.26 -0.74
N ALA A 50 8.65 -11.40 -0.75
CA ALA A 50 7.93 -12.06 -1.86
C ALA A 50 8.00 -11.24 -3.16
N ASN A 51 7.91 -9.91 -3.06
CA ASN A 51 8.03 -9.01 -4.20
C ASN A 51 9.43 -9.06 -4.79
N GLU A 52 10.48 -9.05 -3.96
CA GLU A 52 11.88 -9.22 -4.40
C GLU A 52 12.11 -10.57 -5.08
N ALA A 53 11.60 -11.66 -4.50
CA ALA A 53 11.70 -12.98 -5.11
C ALA A 53 11.01 -13.02 -6.49
N GLY A 54 9.82 -12.42 -6.60
CA GLY A 54 9.10 -12.30 -7.87
C GLY A 54 9.81 -11.42 -8.90
N ALA A 55 10.47 -10.35 -8.45
CA ALA A 55 11.23 -9.45 -9.31
C ALA A 55 12.51 -10.13 -9.86
N ALA A 56 13.20 -10.93 -9.04
CA ALA A 56 14.37 -11.70 -9.45
C ALA A 56 14.04 -12.71 -10.58
N ASP A 57 12.87 -13.36 -10.51
CA ASP A 57 12.40 -14.28 -11.55
C ASP A 57 11.81 -13.53 -12.78
N GLY A 58 11.27 -12.33 -12.53
CA GLY A 58 10.55 -11.49 -13.50
C GLY A 58 11.39 -10.49 -14.29
N ALA A 59 12.68 -10.31 -13.95
CA ALA A 59 13.57 -9.31 -14.57
C ALA A 59 13.65 -9.44 -16.11
N GLN A 60 13.46 -10.64 -16.64
CA GLN A 60 13.43 -10.94 -18.07
C GLN A 60 12.11 -10.59 -18.79
N PHE A 61 11.05 -10.15 -18.07
CA PHE A 61 9.69 -10.01 -18.60
C PHE A 61 9.10 -8.57 -18.55
N GLY A 62 9.91 -7.54 -18.32
CA GLY A 62 9.48 -6.14 -18.44
C GLY A 62 8.95 -5.50 -17.15
N LEU A 63 9.62 -5.73 -16.03
CA LEU A 63 9.38 -5.03 -14.75
C LEU A 63 10.17 -3.70 -14.62
N GLY A 64 10.87 -3.27 -15.67
CA GLY A 64 11.81 -2.14 -15.61
C GLY A 64 11.17 -0.75 -15.52
N GLU A 65 9.89 -0.60 -15.83
CA GLU A 65 9.20 0.71 -15.76
C GLU A 65 8.99 1.19 -14.32
N GLY A 66 8.64 0.26 -13.40
CA GLY A 66 8.52 0.57 -11.98
C GLY A 66 9.87 0.97 -11.36
N GLU A 67 10.92 0.26 -11.77
CA GLU A 67 12.31 0.54 -11.39
C GLU A 67 12.73 1.97 -11.74
N ARG A 68 12.54 2.36 -13.00
CA ARG A 68 12.89 3.71 -13.48
C ARG A 68 12.16 4.79 -12.71
N LEU A 69 10.88 4.60 -12.40
CA LEU A 69 10.11 5.56 -11.63
C LEU A 69 10.63 5.66 -10.20
N ARG A 70 10.93 4.51 -9.55
CA ARG A 70 11.48 4.48 -8.20
C ARG A 70 12.84 5.18 -8.13
N SER A 71 13.75 4.86 -9.04
CA SER A 71 15.07 5.50 -9.11
C SER A 71 14.98 7.01 -9.36
N ALA A 72 14.07 7.45 -10.24
CA ALA A 72 13.84 8.88 -10.48
C ALA A 72 13.28 9.64 -9.26
N LEU A 73 12.72 8.94 -8.28
CA LEU A 73 12.19 9.51 -7.04
C LEU A 73 13.16 9.39 -5.86
N ALA A 74 14.30 8.72 -6.03
CA ALA A 74 15.32 8.56 -5.01
C ALA A 74 15.95 9.93 -4.64
N PRO A 75 16.01 10.30 -3.34
CA PRO A 75 16.66 11.54 -2.94
C PRO A 75 18.19 11.40 -2.87
N ASP A 76 18.91 12.47 -3.25
CA ASP A 76 20.38 12.51 -3.11
C ASP A 76 20.87 12.95 -1.72
N THR A 77 19.96 13.41 -0.84
CA THR A 77 20.32 14.03 0.45
C THR A 77 19.62 13.36 1.62
N LEU A 78 20.27 13.36 2.79
CA LEU A 78 19.70 12.81 4.03
C LEU A 78 18.36 13.46 4.40
N VAL A 79 18.22 14.76 4.18
CA VAL A 79 16.95 15.48 4.43
C VAL A 79 15.88 15.00 3.45
N GLY A 80 16.23 14.82 2.17
CA GLY A 80 15.32 14.27 1.17
C GLY A 80 14.83 12.87 1.55
N TRP A 81 15.74 12.00 2.01
CA TRP A 81 15.40 10.67 2.54
C TRP A 81 14.48 10.73 3.75
N ALA A 82 14.74 11.62 4.71
CA ALA A 82 13.86 11.81 5.86
C ALA A 82 12.46 12.28 5.45
N VAL A 83 12.36 13.21 4.49
CA VAL A 83 11.07 13.66 3.94
C VAL A 83 10.36 12.52 3.21
N LEU A 84 11.08 11.74 2.40
CA LEU A 84 10.53 10.59 1.69
C LEU A 84 9.92 9.58 2.68
N LEU A 85 10.72 9.10 3.63
CA LEU A 85 10.36 8.01 4.53
C LEU A 85 9.37 8.43 5.62
N LEU A 86 9.48 9.64 6.16
CA LEU A 86 8.68 10.05 7.33
C LEU A 86 7.45 10.88 6.97
N VAL A 87 7.37 11.40 5.74
CA VAL A 87 6.26 12.26 5.30
C VAL A 87 5.61 11.71 4.05
N VAL A 88 6.36 11.54 2.96
CA VAL A 88 5.79 11.21 1.66
C VAL A 88 5.18 9.81 1.63
N LEU A 89 5.96 8.77 1.96
CA LEU A 89 5.49 7.38 1.92
C LEU A 89 4.37 7.11 2.93
N PRO A 90 4.42 7.59 4.20
CA PRO A 90 3.32 7.40 5.13
C PRO A 90 2.02 8.07 4.68
N ILE A 91 2.08 9.27 4.09
CA ILE A 91 0.90 9.95 3.55
C ILE A 91 0.30 9.17 2.39
N ILE A 92 1.14 8.66 1.47
CA ILE A 92 0.68 7.89 0.32
C ILE A 92 0.04 6.57 0.78
N ALA A 93 0.76 5.75 1.53
CA ALA A 93 0.25 4.47 2.02
C ALA A 93 -1.00 4.66 2.90
N GLY A 94 -1.00 5.66 3.77
CA GLY A 94 -2.15 6.01 4.59
C GLY A 94 -3.38 6.38 3.77
N PHE A 95 -3.23 7.25 2.76
CA PHE A 95 -4.32 7.64 1.87
C PHE A 95 -4.83 6.47 1.03
N GLU A 96 -3.93 5.70 0.42
CA GLU A 96 -4.30 4.61 -0.47
C GLU A 96 -5.04 3.52 0.30
N GLU A 97 -4.55 3.09 1.46
CA GLU A 97 -5.28 2.11 2.26
C GLU A 97 -6.58 2.67 2.83
N LEU A 98 -6.62 3.94 3.25
CA LEU A 98 -7.85 4.58 3.70
C LEU A 98 -8.91 4.58 2.59
N LEU A 99 -8.53 4.87 1.34
CA LEU A 99 -9.44 4.86 0.21
C LEU A 99 -9.83 3.43 -0.19
N PHE A 100 -8.86 2.59 -0.51
CA PHE A 100 -9.12 1.30 -1.14
C PHE A 100 -9.57 0.21 -0.17
N ARG A 101 -9.12 0.24 1.10
CA ARG A 101 -9.46 -0.78 2.11
C ARG A 101 -10.47 -0.21 3.11
N GLY A 102 -10.16 0.94 3.69
CA GLY A 102 -11.05 1.60 4.64
C GLY A 102 -12.41 1.94 4.01
N ALA A 103 -12.42 2.78 2.98
CA ALA A 103 -13.65 3.28 2.38
C ALA A 103 -14.30 2.27 1.43
N LEU A 104 -13.59 1.84 0.38
CA LEU A 104 -14.20 1.01 -0.67
C LEU A 104 -14.55 -0.41 -0.21
N VAL A 105 -13.81 -0.99 0.75
CA VAL A 105 -14.11 -2.32 1.29
C VAL A 105 -14.87 -2.19 2.61
N GLY A 106 -14.28 -1.55 3.63
CA GLY A 106 -14.83 -1.48 4.97
C GLY A 106 -16.16 -0.74 5.05
N VAL A 107 -16.17 0.54 4.68
CA VAL A 107 -17.37 1.38 4.78
C VAL A 107 -18.51 0.87 3.91
N VAL A 108 -18.22 0.46 2.67
CA VAL A 108 -19.25 -0.08 1.78
C VAL A 108 -19.81 -1.41 2.32
N ALA A 109 -18.97 -2.34 2.80
CA ALA A 109 -19.47 -3.59 3.39
C ALA A 109 -20.22 -3.37 4.72
N ALA A 110 -19.87 -2.34 5.49
CA ALA A 110 -20.55 -2.01 6.74
C ALA A 110 -21.91 -1.34 6.51
N GLY A 111 -22.02 -0.51 5.47
CA GLY A 111 -23.24 0.24 5.15
C GLY A 111 -24.21 -0.51 4.22
N TYR A 112 -23.71 -1.47 3.44
CA TYR A 112 -24.47 -2.23 2.46
C TYR A 112 -24.23 -3.73 2.64
N ASP A 113 -25.24 -4.55 2.36
CA ASP A 113 -25.14 -6.02 2.43
C ASP A 113 -24.37 -6.63 1.24
N VAL A 114 -23.14 -6.13 1.04
CA VAL A 114 -22.22 -6.53 -0.03
C VAL A 114 -21.04 -7.26 0.59
N SER A 115 -20.69 -8.40 0.00
CA SER A 115 -19.56 -9.18 0.48
C SER A 115 -18.25 -8.37 0.42
N PRO A 116 -17.48 -8.28 1.52
CA PRO A 116 -16.20 -7.58 1.53
C PRO A 116 -15.17 -8.23 0.59
N TRP A 117 -15.34 -9.52 0.25
CA TRP A 117 -14.48 -10.21 -0.71
C TRP A 117 -14.73 -9.77 -2.16
N VAL A 118 -15.98 -9.46 -2.52
CA VAL A 118 -16.30 -8.87 -3.83
C VAL A 118 -15.67 -7.49 -3.92
N LEU A 119 -15.81 -6.69 -2.86
CA LEU A 119 -15.20 -5.36 -2.78
C LEU A 119 -13.67 -5.44 -2.80
N ALA A 120 -13.06 -6.47 -2.19
CA ALA A 120 -11.62 -6.69 -2.25
C ALA A 120 -11.12 -6.90 -3.69
N VAL A 121 -11.86 -7.65 -4.52
CA VAL A 121 -11.52 -7.82 -5.95
C VAL A 121 -11.66 -6.50 -6.70
N VAL A 122 -12.78 -5.80 -6.51
CA VAL A 122 -13.07 -4.54 -7.22
C VAL A 122 -12.09 -3.44 -6.82
N SER A 123 -11.83 -3.26 -5.52
CA SER A 123 -10.90 -2.23 -5.03
C SER A 123 -9.47 -2.51 -5.46
N SER A 124 -9.06 -3.78 -5.52
CA SER A 124 -7.73 -4.17 -6.01
C SER A 124 -7.58 -3.93 -7.51
N GLY A 125 -8.64 -4.16 -8.29
CA GLY A 125 -8.67 -3.78 -9.71
C GLY A 125 -8.54 -2.27 -9.90
N ALA A 126 -9.30 -1.47 -9.14
CA ALA A 126 -9.21 -0.01 -9.19
C ALA A 126 -7.81 0.50 -8.76
N PHE A 127 -7.24 -0.09 -7.71
CA PHE A 127 -5.89 0.19 -7.24
C PHE A 127 -4.83 -0.10 -8.31
N ALA A 128 -4.92 -1.27 -8.96
CA ALA A 128 -4.04 -1.66 -10.05
C ALA A 128 -4.10 -0.68 -11.24
N LEU A 129 -5.31 -0.26 -11.63
CA LEU A 129 -5.50 0.69 -12.73
C LEU A 129 -4.90 2.07 -12.44
N GLY A 130 -4.86 2.48 -11.16
CA GLY A 130 -4.16 3.70 -10.72
C GLY A 130 -2.65 3.66 -10.97
N HIS A 131 -2.09 2.47 -11.22
CA HIS A 131 -0.67 2.22 -11.39
C HIS A 131 -0.24 1.95 -12.84
N GLY A 132 -1.01 2.45 -13.82
CA GLY A 132 -0.74 2.24 -15.25
C GLY A 132 0.67 2.62 -15.72
N ALA A 133 1.37 3.51 -14.99
CA ALA A 133 2.75 3.90 -15.28
C ALA A 133 3.78 2.75 -15.09
N GLN A 134 3.44 1.69 -14.36
CA GLN A 134 4.34 0.54 -14.09
C GLN A 134 4.35 -0.52 -15.21
N GLY A 135 3.67 -0.26 -16.34
CA GLY A 135 3.51 -1.24 -17.40
C GLY A 135 2.53 -2.36 -17.05
N ARG A 136 2.23 -3.23 -18.02
CA ARG A 136 1.16 -4.25 -17.88
C ARG A 136 1.46 -5.27 -16.78
N LEU A 137 2.71 -5.72 -16.69
CA LEU A 137 3.14 -6.69 -15.68
C LEU A 137 3.19 -6.04 -14.29
N GLY A 138 3.70 -4.81 -14.18
CA GLY A 138 3.66 -4.03 -12.94
C GLY A 138 2.23 -3.82 -12.42
N VAL A 139 1.28 -3.47 -13.30
CA VAL A 139 -0.15 -3.37 -12.93
C VAL A 139 -0.70 -4.69 -12.39
N LEU A 140 -0.33 -5.83 -12.98
CA LEU A 140 -0.77 -7.14 -12.49
C LEU A 140 -0.18 -7.46 -11.11
N VAL A 141 1.12 -7.20 -10.90
CA VAL A 141 1.80 -7.40 -9.62
C VAL A 141 1.19 -6.50 -8.55
N THR A 142 1.02 -5.20 -8.85
CA THR A 142 0.41 -4.23 -7.94
C THR A 142 -1.05 -4.57 -7.62
N GLY A 143 -1.81 -5.06 -8.60
CA GLY A 143 -3.16 -5.57 -8.36
C GLY A 143 -3.19 -6.81 -7.46
N THR A 144 -2.22 -7.71 -7.62
CA THR A 144 -2.07 -8.91 -6.78
C THR A 144 -1.72 -8.54 -5.35
N LEU A 145 -0.71 -7.67 -5.16
CA LEU A 145 -0.35 -7.10 -3.86
C LEU A 145 -1.55 -6.38 -3.24
N GLY A 146 -2.28 -5.62 -4.06
CA GLY A 146 -3.50 -4.95 -3.64
C GLY A 146 -4.56 -5.94 -3.14
N PHE A 147 -4.75 -7.07 -3.81
CA PHE A 147 -5.68 -8.09 -3.36
C PHE A 147 -5.24 -8.74 -2.06
N VAL A 148 -3.93 -8.99 -1.88
CA VAL A 148 -3.41 -9.52 -0.62
C VAL A 148 -3.65 -8.55 0.54
N LEU A 149 -3.39 -7.25 0.35
CA LEU A 149 -3.69 -6.23 1.36
C LEU A 149 -5.20 -6.17 1.65
N ALA A 150 -6.06 -6.23 0.62
CA ALA A 150 -7.50 -6.26 0.81
C ALA A 150 -7.95 -7.50 1.59
N ALA A 151 -7.44 -8.69 1.27
CA ALA A 151 -7.74 -9.92 1.99
C ALA A 151 -7.31 -9.84 3.47
N VAL A 152 -6.11 -9.30 3.74
CA VAL A 152 -5.64 -9.06 5.10
C VAL A 152 -6.56 -8.09 5.84
N PHE A 153 -6.99 -7.00 5.21
CA PHE A 153 -7.93 -6.07 5.80
C PHE A 153 -9.26 -6.77 6.14
N VAL A 154 -9.80 -7.59 5.23
CA VAL A 154 -11.06 -8.33 5.48
C VAL A 154 -10.92 -9.31 6.65
N VAL A 155 -9.79 -10.01 6.76
CA VAL A 155 -9.55 -11.00 7.83
C VAL A 155 -9.25 -10.34 9.18
N THR A 156 -8.52 -9.23 9.19
CA THR A 156 -8.06 -8.58 10.43
C THR A 156 -8.99 -7.47 10.90
N GLY A 157 -9.81 -6.91 10.00
CA GLY A 157 -10.59 -5.70 10.24
C GLY A 157 -9.74 -4.47 10.55
N SER A 158 -8.42 -4.49 10.32
CA SER A 158 -7.50 -3.46 10.79
C SER A 158 -6.90 -2.66 9.64
N LEU A 159 -7.21 -1.37 9.61
CA LEU A 159 -6.55 -0.43 8.68
C LEU A 159 -5.07 -0.26 9.02
N LEU A 160 -4.73 -0.27 10.32
CA LEU A 160 -3.36 -0.10 10.79
C LEU A 160 -2.44 -1.20 10.24
N VAL A 161 -2.91 -2.46 10.24
CA VAL A 161 -2.13 -3.60 9.71
C VAL A 161 -1.72 -3.34 8.26
N VAL A 162 -2.67 -2.98 7.40
CA VAL A 162 -2.43 -2.83 5.96
C VAL A 162 -1.67 -1.55 5.63
N VAL A 163 -1.91 -0.45 6.35
CA VAL A 163 -1.13 0.80 6.21
C VAL A 163 0.33 0.55 6.53
N VAL A 164 0.63 -0.13 7.64
CA VAL A 164 2.01 -0.42 8.05
C VAL A 164 2.67 -1.38 7.05
N ALA A 165 1.97 -2.43 6.64
CA ALA A 165 2.50 -3.41 5.69
C ALA A 165 2.84 -2.75 4.35
N HIS A 166 1.92 -1.96 3.79
CA HIS A 166 2.13 -1.25 2.53
C HIS A 166 3.25 -0.21 2.65
N TYR A 167 3.24 0.62 3.70
CA TYR A 167 4.31 1.59 3.96
C TYR A 167 5.69 0.90 3.96
N LEU A 168 5.81 -0.25 4.64
CA LEU A 168 7.07 -0.97 4.73
C LEU A 168 7.52 -1.54 3.41
N VAL A 169 6.62 -2.09 2.58
CA VAL A 169 6.98 -2.54 1.23
C VAL A 169 7.62 -1.39 0.45
N ASN A 170 6.95 -0.24 0.39
CA ASN A 170 7.46 0.93 -0.35
C ASN A 170 8.77 1.44 0.25
N ALA A 171 8.86 1.55 1.58
CA ALA A 171 10.06 2.05 2.25
C ALA A 171 11.27 1.12 2.03
N LEU A 172 11.07 -0.19 2.09
CA LEU A 172 12.13 -1.17 1.88
C LEU A 172 12.59 -1.20 0.43
N GLU A 173 11.67 -1.12 -0.53
CA GLU A 173 12.03 -0.98 -1.96
C GLU A 173 12.94 0.23 -2.19
N PHE A 174 12.58 1.41 -1.66
CA PHE A 174 13.44 2.59 -1.80
C PHE A 174 14.78 2.42 -1.08
N VAL A 175 14.77 2.03 0.20
CA VAL A 175 15.99 1.98 1.02
C VAL A 175 16.98 0.94 0.50
N VAL A 176 16.52 -0.25 0.12
CA VAL A 176 17.41 -1.34 -0.30
C VAL A 176 18.03 -1.06 -1.65
N HIS A 177 17.22 -0.64 -2.63
CA HIS A 177 17.71 -0.46 -3.99
C HIS A 177 18.38 0.90 -4.21
N GLU A 178 17.79 2.00 -3.74
CA GLU A 178 18.32 3.35 -4.00
C GLU A 178 19.21 3.86 -2.85
N GLY A 179 18.92 3.44 -1.61
CA GLY A 179 19.71 3.86 -0.45
C GLY A 179 21.00 3.04 -0.29
N LEU A 180 20.92 1.73 -0.51
CA LEU A 180 22.04 0.80 -0.33
C LEU A 180 22.65 0.30 -1.65
N GLY A 181 22.01 0.52 -2.79
CA GLY A 181 22.51 0.10 -4.11
C GLY A 181 22.52 -1.42 -4.30
N VAL A 182 21.63 -2.16 -3.63
CA VAL A 182 21.58 -3.62 -3.72
C VAL A 182 20.71 -4.03 -4.91
N GLU A 183 21.33 -4.50 -5.98
CA GLU A 183 20.64 -5.19 -7.08
C GLU A 183 20.66 -6.70 -6.82
N TRP A 184 19.48 -7.33 -6.75
CA TRP A 184 19.37 -8.79 -6.52
C TRP A 184 19.52 -9.62 -7.80
N THR A 185 19.67 -8.98 -8.96
CA THR A 185 19.94 -9.67 -10.23
C THR A 185 21.27 -10.39 -10.13
N ARG A 186 21.26 -11.70 -10.38
CA ARG A 186 22.48 -12.46 -10.62
C ARG A 186 23.13 -11.88 -11.87
N ASP A 187 24.40 -11.48 -11.78
CA ASP A 187 25.26 -11.39 -12.94
C ASP A 187 25.21 -12.76 -13.65
N ILE A 188 24.54 -12.81 -14.81
CA ILE A 188 24.61 -13.96 -15.73
C ILE A 188 25.34 -13.48 -16.98
#